data_AF-A0A0H5PWA8-F1
#
_entry.id   AF-A0A0H5PWA8-F1
#
_cell.length_a   1.000
_cell.length_b   1.000
_cell.length_c   1.000
_cell.angle_alpha   90.00
_cell.angle_beta   90.00
_cell.angle_gamma   90.00
#
_symmetry.space_group_name_H-M   'P 1'
#
loop_
_entity.id
_entity.type
_entity.pdbx_description
1 polymer ?
#
loop_
_entity_poly.entity_id
_entity_poly.type
_entity_poly.pdbx_seq_one_letter_code
_entity_poly.pdbx_strand_id
1 'polypeptide(L)'
;MSNNNQIYEEIRANLKQLQQSKQEHTRHTNCDWLFDNLKDDIKVLVEEGFSLTAIIKAITSANVNYKYEGKPLKVTSAKLATWLKANGIARKIHKRKAKKNVKNVN
;
A
#
# COMPACT_ATOMS: atom_id res chain seq x y z
N MET A 1 38.44 -14.93 29.98
CA MET A 1 37.28 -14.01 29.94
C MET A 1 37.08 -13.57 28.49
N SER A 2 36.28 -14.28 27.68
CA SER A 2 36.13 -13.94 26.24
C SER A 2 34.76 -14.24 25.61
N ASN A 3 33.83 -14.90 26.32
CA ASN A 3 32.61 -15.38 25.66
C ASN A 3 31.51 -14.31 25.56
N ASN A 4 31.36 -13.47 26.59
CA ASN A 4 30.27 -12.50 26.63
C ASN A 4 30.43 -11.37 25.59
N ASN A 5 31.66 -10.93 25.34
CA ASN A 5 31.92 -9.84 24.40
C ASN A 5 31.62 -10.23 22.95
N GLN A 6 31.88 -11.50 22.60
CA GLN A 6 31.59 -12.04 21.27
C GLN A 6 30.09 -12.19 21.03
N ILE A 7 29.34 -12.61 22.06
CA ILE A 7 27.87 -12.69 22.03
C ILE A 7 27.24 -11.30 21.82
N TYR A 8 27.75 -10.25 22.49
CA TYR A 8 27.21 -8.89 22.31
C TYR A 8 27.42 -8.35 20.89
N GLU A 9 28.57 -8.62 20.27
CA GLU A 9 28.85 -8.20 18.90
C GLU A 9 27.99 -8.97 17.87
N GLU A 10 27.75 -10.27 18.09
CA GLU A 10 26.82 -11.05 17.26
C GLU A 10 25.38 -10.55 17.36
N ILE A 11 24.89 -10.24 18.57
CA ILE A 11 23.56 -9.66 18.77
C ILE A 11 23.44 -8.31 18.06
N ARG A 12 24.47 -7.45 18.17
CA ARG A 12 24.49 -6.14 17.52
C ARG A 12 24.48 -6.25 15.98
N ALA A 13 25.25 -7.18 15.41
CA ALA A 13 25.26 -7.45 13.97
C ALA A 13 23.90 -7.94 13.47
N ASN A 14 23.28 -8.88 14.19
CA ASN A 14 21.96 -9.43 13.86
C ASN A 14 20.86 -8.35 13.93
N LEU A 15 20.86 -7.50 14.96
CA LEU A 15 19.92 -6.38 15.08
C LEU A 15 20.07 -5.38 13.93
N LYS A 16 21.30 -5.10 13.50
CA LYS A 16 21.58 -4.20 12.37
C LYS A 16 21.08 -4.77 11.04
N GLN A 17 21.28 -6.06 10.78
CA GLN A 17 20.70 -6.75 9.61
C GLN A 17 19.16 -6.77 9.65
N LEU A 18 18.56 -6.97 10.82
CA LEU A 18 17.10 -6.95 10.99
C LEU A 18 16.52 -5.54 10.76
N GLN A 19 17.23 -4.48 11.15
CA GLN A 19 16.84 -3.10 10.82
C GLN A 19 17.00 -2.78 9.33
N GLN A 20 18.08 -3.22 8.70
CA GLN A 20 18.33 -3.02 7.27
C GLN A 20 17.28 -3.73 6.40
N SER A 21 16.97 -4.99 6.71
CA SER A 21 15.93 -5.74 5.98
C SER A 21 14.53 -5.14 6.17
N LYS A 22 14.21 -4.61 7.35
CA LYS A 22 12.96 -3.85 7.57
C LYS A 22 12.92 -2.55 6.77
N GLN A 23 14.03 -1.80 6.70
CA GLN A 23 14.12 -0.59 5.89
C GLN A 23 13.98 -0.88 4.40
N GLU A 24 14.64 -1.91 3.87
CA GLU A 24 14.43 -2.35 2.49
C GLU A 24 12.96 -2.73 2.26
N HIS A 25 12.37 -3.53 3.15
CA HIS A 25 10.95 -3.91 3.05
C HIS A 25 9.99 -2.72 2.94
N THR A 26 10.27 -1.63 3.65
CA THR A 26 9.49 -0.38 3.57
C THR A 26 9.71 0.41 2.28
N ARG A 27 10.87 0.29 1.62
CA ARG A 27 11.22 1.10 0.45
C ARG A 27 10.56 0.63 -0.84
N HIS A 28 10.59 -0.67 -1.15
CA HIS A 28 9.90 -1.22 -2.32
C HIS A 28 8.37 -1.34 -2.14
N THR A 29 7.86 -0.94 -0.98
CA THR A 29 6.43 -0.79 -0.72
C THR A 29 5.98 0.67 -0.69
N ASN A 30 6.89 1.65 -0.70
CA ASN A 30 6.50 3.05 -0.72
C ASN A 30 6.14 3.47 -2.16
N CYS A 31 4.85 3.62 -2.42
CA CYS A 31 4.30 4.06 -3.70
C CYS A 31 3.66 5.45 -3.60
N ASP A 32 3.92 6.19 -2.53
CA ASP A 32 3.30 7.50 -2.30
C ASP A 32 3.76 8.51 -3.36
N TRP A 33 5.04 8.48 -3.74
CA TRP A 33 5.58 9.30 -4.84
C TRP A 33 4.86 9.09 -6.17
N LEU A 34 4.40 7.86 -6.43
CA LEU A 34 3.65 7.53 -7.64
C LEU A 34 2.25 8.14 -7.58
N PHE A 35 1.61 8.08 -6.41
CA PHE A 35 0.30 8.70 -6.20
C PHE A 35 0.37 10.23 -6.24
N ASP A 36 1.45 10.81 -5.71
CA ASP A 36 1.68 12.26 -5.76
C ASP A 36 1.84 12.75 -7.21
N ASN A 37 2.58 12.01 -8.04
CA ASN A 37 2.74 12.33 -9.46
C ASN A 37 1.43 12.22 -10.26
N LEU A 38 0.54 11.31 -9.87
CA LEU A 38 -0.74 11.04 -10.56
C LEU A 38 -1.94 11.61 -9.80
N LYS A 39 -1.70 12.57 -8.91
CA LYS A 39 -2.70 13.04 -7.94
C LYS A 39 -3.97 13.56 -8.61
N ASP A 40 -3.83 14.34 -9.66
CA ASP A 40 -4.96 14.93 -10.36
C ASP A 40 -5.80 13.87 -11.11
N ASP A 41 -5.15 12.95 -11.82
CA ASP A 41 -5.83 11.83 -12.49
C ASP A 41 -6.55 10.92 -11.50
N ILE A 42 -5.90 10.60 -10.39
CA ILE A 42 -6.50 9.80 -9.31
C ILE A 42 -7.73 10.52 -8.75
N LYS A 43 -7.65 11.83 -8.55
CA LYS A 43 -8.75 12.63 -8.00
C LYS A 43 -9.96 12.59 -8.95
N VAL A 44 -9.76 12.80 -10.25
CA VAL A 44 -10.82 12.71 -11.26
C VAL A 44 -11.50 11.34 -11.22
N LEU A 45 -10.71 10.26 -11.25
CA LEU A 45 -11.26 8.90 -11.23
C LEU A 45 -12.03 8.59 -9.93
N VAL A 46 -11.59 9.12 -8.79
CA VAL A 46 -12.32 8.99 -7.52
C VAL A 46 -13.63 9.76 -7.54
N GLU A 47 -13.65 10.97 -8.11
CA GLU A 47 -14.85 11.81 -8.25
C GLU A 47 -15.87 11.19 -9.21
N GLU A 48 -15.40 10.58 -10.30
CA GLU A 48 -16.20 9.79 -11.24
C GLU A 48 -16.75 8.49 -10.63
N GLY A 49 -16.26 8.11 -9.44
CA GLY A 49 -16.78 6.98 -8.67
C GLY A 49 -16.13 5.63 -9.01
N PHE A 50 -14.95 5.63 -9.63
CA PHE A 50 -14.23 4.39 -9.91
C PHE A 50 -13.80 3.69 -8.62
N SER A 51 -13.84 2.35 -8.67
CA SER A 51 -13.30 1.55 -7.56
C SER A 51 -11.78 1.70 -7.47
N LEU A 52 -11.22 1.67 -6.26
CA LEU A 52 -9.77 1.77 -6.08
C LEU A 52 -8.99 0.69 -6.84
N THR A 53 -9.55 -0.50 -6.98
CA THR A 53 -8.94 -1.57 -7.76
C THR A 53 -8.91 -1.24 -9.25
N ALA A 54 -9.94 -0.58 -9.79
CA ALA A 54 -9.97 -0.11 -11.17
C ALA A 54 -8.95 1.01 -11.39
N ILE A 55 -8.85 1.96 -10.46
CA ILE A 55 -7.86 3.05 -10.50
C ILE A 55 -6.44 2.46 -10.49
N ILE A 56 -6.15 1.51 -9.61
CA ILE A 56 -4.84 0.85 -9.56
C ILE A 56 -4.56 0.10 -10.85
N LYS A 57 -5.54 -0.62 -11.41
CA LYS A 57 -5.37 -1.26 -12.72
C LYS A 57 -5.07 -0.23 -13.80
N ALA A 58 -5.78 0.90 -13.86
CA ALA A 58 -5.50 1.95 -14.83
C ALA A 58 -4.06 2.48 -14.69
N ILE A 59 -3.62 2.79 -13.47
CA ILE A 59 -2.26 3.29 -13.18
C ILE A 59 -1.20 2.25 -13.54
N THR A 60 -1.42 0.97 -13.16
CA THR A 60 -0.43 -0.10 -13.33
C THR A 60 -0.42 -0.70 -14.73
N SER A 61 -1.55 -0.65 -15.46
CA SER A 61 -1.65 -1.11 -16.84
C SER A 61 -1.16 -0.05 -17.84
N ALA A 62 -1.39 1.24 -17.56
CA ALA A 62 -0.86 2.32 -18.41
C ALA A 62 0.67 2.47 -18.30
N ASN A 63 1.25 2.08 -17.15
CA ASN A 63 2.68 2.17 -16.89
C ASN A 63 3.26 0.79 -16.54
N VAL A 64 3.59 0.03 -17.58
CA VAL A 64 4.04 -1.37 -17.55
C VAL A 64 5.33 -1.61 -16.73
N ASN A 65 6.00 -0.58 -16.20
CA ASN A 65 7.31 -0.75 -15.54
C ASN A 65 7.55 0.17 -14.34
N TYR A 66 6.56 0.39 -13.45
CA TYR A 66 6.91 0.91 -12.12
C TYR A 66 7.64 -0.19 -11.33
N LYS A 67 8.97 -0.18 -11.46
CA LYS A 67 9.91 -0.99 -10.71
C LYS A 67 10.68 -0.09 -9.76
N TYR A 68 10.76 -0.47 -8.50
CA TYR A 68 11.70 0.13 -7.56
C TYR A 68 12.88 -0.84 -7.43
N GLU A 69 14.08 -0.39 -7.78
CA GLU A 69 15.31 -1.21 -7.75
C GLU A 69 15.16 -2.56 -8.49
N GLY A 70 14.52 -2.52 -9.66
CA GLY A 70 14.30 -3.71 -10.50
C GLY A 70 13.16 -4.63 -10.06
N LYS A 71 12.55 -4.40 -8.89
CA LYS A 71 11.39 -5.17 -8.39
C LYS A 71 10.07 -4.46 -8.71
N PRO A 72 9.01 -5.18 -9.14
CA PRO A 72 7.70 -4.57 -9.37
C PRO A 72 7.17 -3.89 -8.11
N LEU A 73 6.69 -2.64 -8.25
CA LEU A 73 6.06 -1.93 -7.15
C LEU A 73 4.75 -2.60 -6.76
N LYS A 74 4.62 -2.94 -5.46
CA LYS A 74 3.39 -3.51 -4.91
C LYS A 74 2.40 -2.40 -4.57
N VAL A 75 1.65 -1.95 -5.57
CA VAL A 75 0.55 -0.99 -5.42
C VAL A 75 -0.73 -1.75 -5.02
N THR A 76 -1.34 -1.39 -3.90
CA THR A 76 -2.55 -2.08 -3.39
C THR A 76 -3.66 -1.08 -3.07
N SER A 77 -4.92 -1.54 -3.14
CA SER A 77 -6.10 -0.71 -2.87
C SER A 77 -6.10 -0.14 -1.46
N ALA A 78 -5.50 -0.86 -0.50
CA ALA A 78 -5.35 -0.39 0.87
C ALA A 78 -4.40 0.81 0.97
N LYS A 79 -3.26 0.79 0.26
CA LYS A 79 -2.32 1.92 0.25
C LYS A 79 -2.92 3.14 -0.40
N LEU A 80 -3.57 2.97 -1.55
CA LEU A 80 -4.27 4.07 -2.21
C LEU A 80 -5.36 4.66 -1.30
N ALA A 81 -6.10 3.83 -0.56
CA ALA A 81 -7.08 4.31 0.41
C ALA A 81 -6.44 5.14 1.54
N THR A 82 -5.30 4.69 2.08
CA THR A 82 -4.55 5.42 3.12
C THR A 82 -4.03 6.75 2.58
N TRP A 83 -3.44 6.75 1.40
CA TRP A 83 -2.91 7.96 0.75
C TRP A 83 -4.02 8.97 0.43
N LEU A 84 -5.18 8.51 -0.08
CA LEU A 84 -6.35 9.37 -0.31
C LEU A 84 -6.84 10.02 0.99
N LYS A 85 -6.86 9.26 2.09
CA LYS A 85 -7.24 9.78 3.41
C LYS A 85 -6.25 10.84 3.91
N ALA A 86 -4.95 10.61 3.74
CA ALA A 86 -3.91 11.57 4.12
C ALA A 86 -3.98 12.87 3.30
N ASN A 87 -4.41 12.80 2.05
CA ASN A 87 -4.58 13.94 1.15
C ASN A 87 -5.96 14.61 1.22
N GLY A 88 -6.86 14.16 2.11
CA GLY A 88 -8.20 14.74 2.26
C GLY A 88 -9.16 14.46 1.09
N ILE A 89 -8.87 13.47 0.25
CA ILE A 89 -9.69 13.12 -0.92
C ILE A 89 -10.82 12.17 -0.47
N ALA A 90 -12.04 12.70 -0.42
CA ALA A 90 -13.21 11.95 0.00
C ALA A 90 -13.67 10.97 -1.09
N ARG A 91 -13.89 9.70 -0.71
CA ARG A 91 -14.42 8.68 -1.62
C ARG A 91 -15.92 8.50 -1.39
N LYS A 92 -16.67 8.38 -2.48
CA LYS A 92 -18.08 7.96 -2.43
C LYS A 92 -18.16 6.45 -2.19
N ILE A 93 -18.21 6.04 -0.92
CA ILE A 93 -18.32 4.61 -0.57
C ILE A 93 -19.76 4.15 -0.83
N HIS A 94 -19.95 3.26 -1.80
CA HIS A 94 -21.21 2.55 -1.95
C HIS A 94 -21.41 1.61 -0.75
N LYS A 95 -22.22 2.03 0.22
CA LYS A 95 -22.67 1.15 1.30
C LYS A 95 -23.43 -0.02 0.66
N ARG A 96 -23.00 -1.25 0.91
CA ARG A 96 -23.83 -2.43 0.58
C ARG A 96 -25.14 -2.28 1.32
N LYS A 97 -26.27 -2.36 0.60
CA LYS A 97 -27.59 -2.48 1.24
C LYS A 97 -27.56 -3.74 2.12
N ALA A 98 -27.96 -3.59 3.38
CA ALA A 98 -28.09 -4.74 4.28
C ALA A 98 -29.01 -5.77 3.63
N LYS A 99 -28.56 -7.03 3.57
CA LYS A 99 -29.36 -8.15 3.06
C LYS A 99 -30.58 -8.25 3.99
N LYS A 100 -31.78 -7.88 3.51
CA LYS A 100 -33.02 -8.14 4.26
C LYS A 100 -33.08 -9.66 4.45
N ASN A 101 -32.91 -10.11 5.68
CA ASN A 101 -33.05 -11.51 6.02
C ASN A 101 -34.55 -11.81 5.98
N VAL A 102 -35.06 -12.18 4.81
CA VAL A 102 -36.45 -12.61 4.65
C VAL A 102 -36.54 -13.97 5.34
N LYS A 103 -36.93 -13.96 6.61
CA LYS A 103 -37.37 -15.18 7.30
C LYS A 103 -38.66 -15.61 6.61
N ASN A 104 -38.58 -16.66 5.80
CA ASN A 104 -39.76 -17.31 5.25
C ASN A 104 -40.46 -18.01 6.42
N VAL A 105 -41.57 -17.43 6.89
CA VAL A 105 -42.46 -18.08 7.86
C VAL A 105 -43.46 -18.85 7.02
N ASN A 106 -43.34 -20.17 7.05
CA ASN A 106 -44.33 -21.10 6.49
C ASN A 106 -44.99 -21.82 7.64
#